data_AF-A0A1F6PZ15-F1
#
_entry.id   AF-A0A1F6PZ15-F1
#
_cell.length_a   1.000
_cell.length_b   1.000
_cell.length_c   1.000
_cell.angle_alpha   90.00
_cell.angle_beta   90.00
_cell.angle_gamma   90.00
#
_symmetry.space_group_name_H-M   'P 1'
#
loop_
_entity.id
_entity.type
_entity.pdbx_description
1 polymer ?
#
loop_
_entity_poly.entity_id
_entity_poly.type
_entity_poly.pdbx_seq_one_letter_code
_entity_poly.pdbx_strand_id
1 'polypeptide(L)'
;MSLVSSLSGNICWNDRASEIESRYNQLVDKISTITDEAGRIGEAISRLDNQTSMNQTRVFALQSMLANQTDPGQRSKIESMLAALLSQPKNDQMAKLMLEMKKNKLHKEEKQLEKEKTLMDVQKKLAQQTAESMGKMQDAALKRLTIQV
;
A
#
# COMPACT_ATOMS: atom_id res chain seq x y z
N MET A 1 35.01 28.74 14.98
CA MET A 1 34.48 27.43 15.43
C MET A 1 35.67 26.53 15.73
N SER A 2 35.70 25.86 16.88
CA SER A 2 36.77 24.92 17.25
C SER A 2 36.70 23.67 16.36
N LEU A 3 37.84 23.05 16.04
CA LEU A 3 37.93 21.74 15.35
C LEU A 3 37.10 20.66 16.05
N VAL A 4 37.01 20.73 17.38
CA VAL A 4 36.18 19.81 18.18
C VAL A 4 34.69 20.01 17.87
N SER A 5 34.26 21.26 17.65
CA SER A 5 32.88 21.58 17.29
C SER A 5 32.54 21.10 15.88
N SER A 6 33.47 21.19 14.92
CA SER A 6 33.23 20.65 13.59
C SER A 6 33.23 19.12 13.59
N LEU A 7 34.12 18.45 14.34
CA LEU A 7 34.13 16.97 14.47
C LEU A 7 32.84 16.45 15.09
N SER A 8 32.41 17.04 16.21
CA SER A 8 31.17 16.69 16.89
C SER A 8 29.95 16.94 16.00
N GLY A 9 29.97 18.01 15.19
CA GLY A 9 28.95 18.27 14.18
C GLY A 9 28.89 17.14 13.14
N ASN A 10 30.02 16.77 12.54
CA ASN A 10 30.07 15.75 11.48
C ASN A 10 29.55 14.37 11.96
N ILE A 11 29.92 13.94 13.18
CA ILE A 11 29.40 12.70 13.77
C ILE A 11 27.87 12.76 13.94
N CYS A 12 27.35 13.87 14.48
CA CYS A 12 25.91 14.07 14.69
C CYS A 12 25.11 14.03 13.37
N TRP A 13 25.63 14.61 12.29
CA TRP A 13 24.95 14.60 10.99
C TRP A 13 25.00 13.23 10.31
N ASN A 14 26.07 12.45 10.51
CA ASN A 14 26.13 11.07 10.02
C ASN A 14 25.13 10.17 10.75
N ASP A 15 25.07 10.23 12.09
CA ASP A 15 24.08 9.48 12.87
C ASP A 15 22.64 9.84 12.44
N ARG A 16 22.38 11.14 12.22
CA ARG A 16 21.09 11.62 11.73
C ARG A 16 20.78 11.12 10.31
N ALA A 17 21.76 11.08 9.42
CA ALA A 17 21.58 10.56 8.07
C ALA A 17 21.26 9.06 8.07
N SER A 18 21.95 8.27 8.92
CA SER A 18 21.67 6.84 9.10
C SER A 18 20.28 6.58 9.70
N GLU A 19 19.83 7.40 10.66
CA GLU A 19 18.47 7.31 11.19
C GLU A 19 17.43 7.59 10.09
N ILE A 20 17.63 8.64 9.29
CA ILE A 20 16.74 8.97 8.16
C ILE A 20 16.70 7.82 7.15
N GLU A 21 17.83 7.21 6.84
CA GLU A 21 17.90 6.08 5.91
C GLU A 21 17.17 4.84 6.44
N SER A 22 17.31 4.52 7.72
CA SER A 22 16.54 3.44 8.35
C SER A 22 15.04 3.68 8.26
N ARG A 23 14.58 4.90 8.57
CA ARG A 23 13.15 5.26 8.50
C ARG A 23 12.63 5.29 7.07
N TYR A 24 13.45 5.73 6.12
CA TYR A 24 13.13 5.69 4.69
C TYR A 24 12.89 4.26 4.21
N ASN A 25 13.78 3.32 4.55
CA ASN A 25 13.61 1.91 4.18
C ASN A 25 12.34 1.32 4.79
N GLN A 26 12.03 1.64 6.05
CA GLN A 26 10.77 1.23 6.68
C GLN A 26 9.52 1.79 5.96
N LEU A 27 9.58 3.01 5.44
CA LEU A 27 8.49 3.58 4.66
C LEU A 27 8.31 2.86 3.32
N VAL A 28 9.40 2.56 2.62
CA VAL A 28 9.37 1.80 1.36
C VAL A 28 8.75 0.42 1.58
N ASP A 29 9.13 -0.29 2.64
CA ASP A 29 8.57 -1.60 2.98
C ASP A 29 7.06 -1.53 3.28
N LYS A 30 6.63 -0.49 4.01
CA LYS A 30 5.21 -0.25 4.30
C LYS A 30 4.41 0.04 3.02
N ILE A 31 4.93 0.89 2.14
CA ILE A 31 4.29 1.21 0.86
C ILE A 31 4.15 -0.09 0.04
N SER A 32 5.22 -0.88 -0.09
CA SER A 32 5.18 -2.16 -0.80
C SER A 32 4.10 -3.10 -0.24
N THR A 33 4.01 -3.20 1.09
CA THR A 33 3.01 -4.05 1.75
C THR A 33 1.58 -3.58 1.43
N ILE A 34 1.35 -2.27 1.43
CA ILE A 34 0.04 -1.68 1.10
C ILE A 34 -0.31 -1.93 -0.38
N THR A 35 0.65 -1.76 -1.29
CA THR A 35 0.45 -2.03 -2.72
C THR A 35 0.07 -3.49 -2.96
N ASP A 36 0.75 -4.43 -2.30
CA ASP A 36 0.44 -5.87 -2.38
C ASP A 36 -0.96 -6.18 -1.83
N GLU A 37 -1.33 -5.59 -0.69
CA GLU A 37 -2.66 -5.77 -0.11
C GLU A 37 -3.77 -5.20 -1.01
N ALA A 38 -3.56 -4.02 -1.59
CA ALA A 38 -4.48 -3.42 -2.54
C ALA A 38 -4.66 -4.29 -3.81
N GLY A 39 -3.57 -4.90 -4.31
CA GLY A 39 -3.62 -5.86 -5.41
C GLY A 39 -4.49 -7.08 -5.09
N ARG A 40 -4.29 -7.69 -3.92
CA ARG A 40 -5.11 -8.83 -3.45
C ARG A 40 -6.60 -8.47 -3.31
N ILE A 41 -6.90 -7.25 -2.85
CA ILE A 41 -8.28 -6.75 -2.79
C ILE A 41 -8.88 -6.62 -4.19
N GLY A 42 -8.11 -6.10 -5.16
CA GLY A 42 -8.54 -6.00 -6.56
C GLY A 42 -8.87 -7.37 -7.18
N GLU A 43 -8.04 -8.38 -6.90
CA GLU A 43 -8.33 -9.76 -7.31
C GLU A 43 -9.60 -10.31 -6.65
N ALA A 44 -9.79 -10.08 -5.36
CA ALA A 44 -10.98 -10.54 -4.63
C ALA A 44 -12.26 -9.92 -5.22
N ILE A 45 -12.25 -8.62 -5.54
CA ILE A 45 -13.36 -7.94 -6.21
C ILE A 45 -13.64 -8.57 -7.59
N SER A 46 -12.60 -8.81 -8.39
CA SER A 46 -12.74 -9.43 -9.71
C SER A 46 -13.36 -10.83 -9.64
N ARG A 47 -12.99 -11.62 -8.62
CA ARG A 47 -13.59 -12.95 -8.38
C ARG A 47 -15.06 -12.85 -8.01
N LEU A 48 -15.46 -11.89 -7.18
CA LEU A 48 -16.87 -11.64 -6.84
C LEU A 48 -17.69 -11.23 -8.06
N ASP A 49 -17.12 -10.42 -8.96
CA ASP A 49 -17.78 -10.01 -10.20
C ASP A 49 -17.99 -11.21 -11.16
N ASN A 50 -16.98 -12.05 -11.31
CA ASN A 50 -17.10 -13.29 -12.09
C ASN A 50 -18.15 -14.23 -11.49
N GLN A 51 -18.15 -14.42 -10.17
CA GLN A 51 -19.15 -15.23 -9.47
C GLN A 51 -20.57 -14.67 -9.68
N THR A 52 -20.74 -13.35 -9.61
CA THR A 52 -22.02 -12.69 -9.84
C THR A 52 -22.52 -12.93 -11.27
N SER A 53 -21.66 -12.80 -12.28
CA SER A 53 -22.00 -13.06 -13.68
C SER A 53 -22.39 -14.53 -13.93
N MET A 54 -21.64 -15.47 -13.35
CA MET A 54 -21.98 -16.89 -13.41
C MET A 54 -23.32 -17.19 -12.74
N ASN A 55 -23.59 -16.57 -11.59
CA ASN A 55 -24.85 -16.74 -10.87
C ASN A 55 -26.02 -16.16 -11.66
N GLN A 56 -25.87 -15.01 -12.32
CA GLN A 56 -26.89 -14.47 -13.23
C GLN A 56 -27.21 -15.45 -14.36
N THR A 57 -26.17 -16.04 -14.98
CA THR A 57 -26.36 -17.05 -16.04
C THR A 57 -27.11 -18.27 -15.53
N ARG A 58 -26.78 -18.76 -14.33
CA ARG A 58 -27.49 -19.87 -13.67
C ARG A 58 -28.94 -19.54 -13.36
N VAL A 59 -29.22 -18.32 -12.90
CA VAL A 59 -30.60 -17.86 -12.66
C VAL A 59 -31.41 -17.88 -13.94
N PHE A 60 -30.88 -17.36 -15.05
CA PHE A 60 -31.55 -17.42 -16.35
C PHE A 60 -31.83 -18.86 -16.79
N ALA A 61 -30.84 -19.75 -16.69
CA ALA A 61 -31.01 -21.15 -17.05
C ALA A 61 -32.11 -21.84 -16.21
N LEU A 62 -32.11 -21.62 -14.90
CA LEU A 62 -33.11 -22.18 -13.99
C LEU A 62 -34.51 -21.60 -14.25
N GLN A 63 -34.63 -20.31 -14.57
CA GLN A 63 -35.89 -19.69 -14.99
C GLN A 63 -36.43 -20.33 -16.27
N SER A 64 -35.57 -20.56 -17.27
CA SER A 64 -35.95 -21.25 -18.52
C SER A 64 -36.35 -22.70 -18.27
N MET A 65 -35.67 -23.42 -17.37
CA MET A 65 -36.07 -24.78 -16.98
C MET A 65 -37.42 -24.78 -16.26
N LEU A 66 -37.64 -23.83 -15.35
CA LEU A 66 -38.88 -23.70 -14.58
C LEU A 66 -40.08 -23.45 -15.50
N ALA A 67 -39.92 -22.61 -16.52
CA ALA A 67 -40.97 -22.28 -17.49
C ALA A 67 -41.45 -23.50 -18.29
N ASN A 68 -40.55 -24.47 -18.55
CA ASN A 68 -40.83 -25.68 -19.32
C ASN A 68 -41.10 -26.91 -18.44
N GLN A 69 -41.02 -26.77 -17.10
CA GLN A 69 -41.16 -27.90 -16.18
C GLN A 69 -42.61 -28.10 -15.73
N THR A 70 -43.13 -29.29 -16.00
CA THR A 70 -44.49 -29.72 -15.64
C THR A 70 -44.51 -30.64 -14.42
N ASP A 71 -43.39 -31.30 -14.10
CA ASP A 71 -43.28 -32.15 -12.91
C ASP A 71 -43.19 -31.31 -11.62
N PRO A 72 -44.13 -31.44 -10.66
CA PRO A 72 -44.15 -30.63 -9.44
C PRO A 72 -42.92 -30.82 -8.53
N GLY A 73 -42.34 -32.02 -8.48
CA GLY A 73 -41.17 -32.32 -7.64
C GLY A 73 -39.91 -31.67 -8.19
N GLN A 74 -39.70 -31.74 -9.50
CA GLN A 74 -38.60 -31.04 -10.18
C GLN A 74 -38.78 -29.52 -10.11
N ARG A 75 -40.02 -29.04 -10.21
CA ARG A 75 -40.34 -27.61 -10.11
C ARG A 75 -39.96 -27.05 -8.74
N SER A 76 -40.35 -27.73 -7.66
CA SER A 76 -39.98 -27.34 -6.29
C SER A 76 -38.46 -27.32 -6.06
N LYS A 77 -37.73 -28.27 -6.66
CA LYS A 77 -36.26 -28.30 -6.60
C LYS A 77 -35.64 -27.10 -7.33
N ILE A 78 -36.13 -26.77 -8.51
CA ILE A 78 -35.67 -25.60 -9.29
C ILE A 78 -35.95 -24.30 -8.53
N GLU A 79 -37.15 -24.15 -7.96
CA GLU A 79 -37.52 -22.99 -7.13
C GLU A 79 -36.60 -22.83 -5.92
N SER A 80 -36.27 -23.94 -5.25
CA SER A 80 -35.33 -23.94 -4.12
C SER A 80 -33.92 -23.50 -4.53
N MET A 81 -33.43 -23.98 -5.68
CA MET A 81 -32.14 -23.55 -6.24
C MET A 81 -32.15 -22.07 -6.64
N LEU A 82 -33.26 -21.58 -7.19
CA LEU A 82 -33.43 -20.18 -7.56
C LEU A 82 -33.42 -19.29 -6.31
N ALA A 83 -34.15 -19.67 -5.26
CA ALA A 83 -34.18 -18.95 -3.99
C ALA A 83 -32.79 -18.85 -3.36
N ALA A 84 -32.02 -19.95 -3.37
CA ALA A 84 -30.64 -19.95 -2.90
C ALA A 84 -29.76 -18.97 -3.69
N LEU A 85 -29.79 -19.02 -5.02
CA LEU A 85 -29.01 -18.13 -5.89
C LEU A 85 -29.43 -16.66 -5.82
N LEU A 86 -30.70 -16.36 -5.52
CA LEU A 86 -31.18 -14.99 -5.37
C LEU A 86 -30.86 -14.39 -3.98
N SER A 87 -30.52 -15.22 -3.00
CA SER A 87 -30.11 -14.78 -1.66
C SER A 87 -28.62 -14.44 -1.55
N GLN A 88 -27.75 -15.07 -2.37
CA GLN A 88 -26.30 -14.82 -2.40
C GLN A 88 -25.87 -13.39 -2.84
N PRO A 89 -26.51 -12.72 -3.82
CA PRO A 89 -26.03 -11.44 -4.35
C PRO A 89 -25.97 -10.32 -3.30
N LYS A 90 -26.85 -10.36 -2.30
CA LYS A 90 -26.86 -9.37 -1.21
C LYS A 90 -25.58 -9.45 -0.35
N ASN A 91 -25.10 -10.67 -0.10
CA ASN A 91 -23.89 -10.90 0.66
C ASN A 91 -22.65 -10.52 -0.15
N ASP A 92 -22.63 -10.87 -1.44
CA ASP A 92 -21.52 -10.57 -2.35
C ASP A 92 -21.38 -9.05 -2.59
N GLN A 93 -22.50 -8.31 -2.69
CA GLN A 93 -22.50 -6.85 -2.78
C GLN A 93 -21.94 -6.17 -1.53
N MET A 94 -22.32 -6.65 -0.33
CA MET A 94 -21.80 -6.11 0.92
C MET A 94 -20.29 -6.40 1.06
N ALA A 95 -19.86 -7.61 0.70
CA ALA A 95 -18.44 -7.97 0.66
C ALA A 95 -17.66 -7.07 -0.30
N LYS A 96 -18.18 -6.84 -1.51
CA LYS A 96 -17.57 -5.94 -2.49
C LYS A 96 -17.47 -4.50 -1.96
N LEU A 97 -18.53 -3.99 -1.33
CA LEU A 97 -18.53 -2.64 -0.74
C LEU A 97 -17.47 -2.51 0.35
N MET A 98 -17.36 -3.51 1.25
CA MET A 98 -16.34 -3.51 2.30
C MET A 98 -14.92 -3.56 1.72
N LEU A 99 -14.70 -4.37 0.68
CA LEU A 99 -13.42 -4.43 -0.04
C LEU A 99 -13.07 -3.10 -0.70
N GLU A 100 -14.03 -2.43 -1.35
CA GLU A 100 -13.79 -1.13 -1.98
C GLU A 100 -13.51 -0.03 -0.93
N MET A 101 -14.22 -0.04 0.20
CA MET A 101 -13.92 0.86 1.32
C MET A 101 -12.51 0.63 1.87
N LYS A 102 -12.10 -0.63 2.01
CA LYS A 102 -10.75 -1.00 2.46
C LYS A 102 -9.68 -0.54 1.47
N LYS A 103 -9.88 -0.80 0.18
CA LYS A 103 -9.00 -0.33 -0.91
C LYS A 103 -8.85 1.20 -0.91
N ASN A 104 -9.95 1.94 -0.75
CA ASN A 104 -9.92 3.39 -0.66
C ASN A 104 -9.15 3.90 0.56
N LYS A 105 -9.25 3.20 1.69
CA LYS A 105 -8.47 3.51 2.90
C LYS A 105 -6.97 3.30 2.66
N LEU A 106 -6.60 2.14 2.08
CA LEU A 106 -5.22 1.82 1.73
C LEU A 106 -4.64 2.83 0.74
N HIS A 107 -5.41 3.25 -0.28
CA HIS A 107 -4.95 4.26 -1.23
C HIS A 107 -4.68 5.63 -0.58
N LYS A 108 -5.50 6.04 0.41
CA LYS A 108 -5.25 7.27 1.18
C LYS A 108 -3.98 7.15 2.03
N GLU A 109 -3.76 5.98 2.63
CA GLU A 109 -2.59 5.68 3.44
C GLU A 109 -1.31 5.67 2.60
N GLU A 110 -1.33 4.97 1.46
CA GLU A 110 -0.26 4.96 0.45
C GLU A 110 0.13 6.39 0.03
N LYS A 111 -0.87 7.21 -0.31
CA LYS A 111 -0.63 8.61 -0.70
C LYS A 111 0.00 9.44 0.43
N GLN A 112 -0.34 9.15 1.69
CA GLN A 112 0.26 9.83 2.83
C GLN A 112 1.70 9.38 3.06
N LEU A 113 1.98 8.08 2.93
CA LEU A 113 3.32 7.53 3.06
C LEU A 113 4.23 8.00 1.92
N GLU A 114 3.72 8.17 0.69
CA GLU A 114 4.52 8.70 -0.42
C GLU A 114 4.91 10.17 -0.18
N LYS A 115 4.02 10.97 0.44
CA LYS A 115 4.38 12.32 0.91
C LYS A 115 5.44 12.29 2.00
N GLU A 116 5.35 11.35 2.94
CA GLU A 116 6.35 11.21 4.00
C GLU A 116 7.71 10.77 3.43
N LYS A 117 7.71 9.85 2.47
CA LYS A 117 8.89 9.39 1.74
C LYS A 117 9.58 10.54 1.01
N THR A 118 8.83 11.36 0.27
CA THR A 118 9.39 12.53 -0.42
C THR A 118 9.96 13.57 0.56
N LEU A 119 9.33 13.77 1.72
CA LEU A 119 9.88 14.61 2.78
C LEU A 119 11.19 14.04 3.32
N MET A 120 11.25 12.73 3.57
CA MET A 120 12.47 12.07 4.05
C MET A 120 13.60 12.14 3.03
N ASP A 121 13.32 12.01 1.73
CA ASP A 121 14.33 12.19 0.67
C ASP A 121 14.94 13.60 0.70
N VAL A 122 14.12 14.63 0.92
CA VAL A 122 14.62 16.01 1.08
C VAL A 122 15.49 16.13 2.33
N GLN A 123 15.07 15.54 3.45
CA GLN A 123 15.86 15.55 4.69
C GLN A 123 17.18 14.80 4.54
N LYS A 124 17.20 13.66 3.84
CA LYS A 124 18.41 12.90 3.53
C LYS A 124 19.41 13.76 2.74
N LYS A 125 18.94 14.43 1.68
CA LYS A 125 19.77 15.33 0.87
C LYS A 125 20.33 16.49 1.67
N LEU A 126 19.51 17.13 2.52
CA LEU A 126 19.95 18.22 3.38
C LEU A 126 21.00 17.75 4.40
N ALA A 127 20.80 16.60 5.04
CA ALA A 127 21.76 16.03 5.97
C ALA A 127 23.10 15.71 5.29
N GLN A 128 23.06 15.11 4.10
CA GLN A 128 24.26 14.80 3.30
C GLN A 128 25.02 16.07 2.88
N GLN A 129 24.33 17.08 2.34
CA GLN A 129 24.94 18.35 1.96
C GLN A 129 25.59 19.06 3.16
N THR A 130 24.94 18.98 4.32
CA THR A 130 25.43 19.58 5.57
C THR A 130 26.67 18.86 6.08
N ALA A 131 26.68 17.52 6.04
CA ALA A 131 27.84 16.70 6.39
C ALA A 131 29.03 16.97 5.44
N GLU A 132 28.81 17.02 4.13
CA GLU A 132 29.85 17.32 3.14
C GLU A 132 30.47 18.71 3.34
N SER A 133 29.63 19.72 3.61
CA SER A 133 30.09 21.09 3.88
C SER A 133 30.97 21.14 5.14
N MET A 134 30.56 20.43 6.19
CA MET A 134 31.37 20.31 7.42
C MET A 134 32.67 19.54 7.20
N GLY A 135 32.65 18.45 6.43
CA GLY A 135 33.86 17.72 6.05
C GLY A 135 34.87 18.62 5.32
N LYS A 136 34.41 19.38 4.32
CA LYS A 136 35.27 20.35 3.61
C LYS A 136 35.85 21.43 4.54
N MET A 137 35.07 21.91 5.51
CA MET A 137 35.55 22.86 6.51
C MET A 137 36.59 22.24 7.45
N GLN A 138 36.41 20.97 7.86
CA GLN A 138 37.39 20.23 8.67
C GLN A 138 38.70 20.06 7.89
N ASP A 139 38.63 19.60 6.64
CA ASP A 139 39.81 19.41 5.80
C ASP A 139 40.58 20.71 5.57
N ALA A 140 39.86 21.81 5.34
CA ALA A 140 40.47 23.13 5.19
C ALA A 140 41.14 23.63 6.50
N ALA A 141 40.52 23.38 7.65
CA ALA A 141 41.08 23.73 8.96
C ALA A 141 42.33 22.89 9.27
N LEU A 142 42.28 21.58 9.01
CA LEU A 142 43.43 20.68 9.15
C LEU A 142 44.59 21.14 8.26
N LYS A 143 44.36 21.38 6.97
CA LYS A 143 45.40 21.89 6.05
C LYS A 143 46.06 23.17 6.54
N ARG A 144 45.28 24.11 7.09
CA ARG A 144 45.84 25.38 7.63
C ARG A 144 46.73 25.14 8.86
N LEU A 145 46.37 24.19 9.72
CA LEU A 145 47.19 23.82 10.89
C LEU A 145 48.44 23.07 10.48
N THR A 146 48.37 22.18 9.49
CA THR A 146 49.53 21.41 9.01
C THR A 146 50.57 22.27 8.30
N ILE A 147 50.18 23.42 7.73
CA ILE A 147 51.10 24.37 7.07
C ILE A 147 51.78 25.30 8.08
N GLN A 148 51.26 25.42 9.31
CA GLN A 148 51.81 26.29 10.37
C GLN A 148 52.73 25.58 11.38
N VAL A 149 53.04 24.29 11.15
CA VAL A 149 54.03 23.49 11.88
C VAL A 149 55.22 23.25 10.96
#